data_AF-A0A9P4L3T1-F1
#
_entry.id   AF-A0A9P4L3T1-F1
#
_cell.length_a   1.000
_cell.length_b   1.000
_cell.length_c   1.000
_cell.angle_alpha   90.00
_cell.angle_beta   90.00
_cell.angle_gamma   90.00
#
_symmetry.space_group_name_H-M   'P 1'
#
loop_
_entity.id
_entity.type
_entity.pdbx_description
1 polymer ?
#
loop_
_entity_poly.entity_id
_entity_poly.type
_entity_poly.pdbx_seq_one_letter_code
_entity_poly.pdbx_strand_id
1 'polypeptide(L)'
;TLRNQRESPLLRLPGEIRNRIYDYAFSGHIVHVLGPSREYPMYRATDWQPTGYSLSTLNNTTTLCRQIRSETVLLPLERNEFMLPPLLLSYLLSTLAPQQLHAITTVRLFSACW
;
A
#
# COMPACT_ATOMS: atom_id res chain seq x y z
N THR A 1 18.69 -13.48 -0.80
CA THR A 1 19.37 -14.78 -0.61
C THR A 1 19.26 -15.55 -1.90
N LEU A 2 20.30 -16.28 -2.30
CA LEU A 2 20.34 -17.05 -3.57
C LEU A 2 19.22 -18.09 -3.67
N ARG A 3 18.81 -18.69 -2.53
CA ARG A 3 17.70 -19.66 -2.48
C ARG A 3 16.40 -19.08 -3.06
N ASN A 4 16.01 -17.88 -2.62
CA ASN A 4 14.77 -17.25 -3.08
C ASN A 4 14.80 -16.98 -4.59
N GLN A 5 15.97 -16.63 -5.16
CA GLN A 5 16.11 -16.43 -6.60
C GLN A 5 16.02 -17.73 -7.41
N ARG A 6 16.39 -18.87 -6.83
CA ARG A 6 16.33 -20.18 -7.50
C ARG A 6 14.96 -20.84 -7.36
N GLU A 7 14.32 -20.69 -6.21
CA GLU A 7 13.11 -21.45 -5.85
C GLU A 7 11.82 -20.65 -6.03
N SER A 8 11.85 -19.31 -5.92
CA SER A 8 10.64 -18.50 -6.08
C SER A 8 10.29 -18.37 -7.57
N PRO A 9 9.08 -18.79 -7.99
CA PRO A 9 8.61 -18.53 -9.35
C PRO A 9 8.61 -17.04 -9.69
N LEU A 10 8.23 -16.18 -8.73
CA LEU A 10 8.19 -14.73 -8.90
C LEU A 10 9.58 -14.12 -9.11
N LEU A 11 10.57 -14.52 -8.29
CA LEU A 11 11.91 -13.91 -8.35
C LEU A 11 12.78 -14.43 -9.51
N ARG A 12 12.34 -15.50 -10.19
CA ARG A 12 12.94 -15.97 -11.45
C ARG A 12 12.50 -15.16 -12.66
N LEU A 13 11.41 -14.41 -12.55
CA LEU A 13 10.92 -13.57 -13.65
C LEU A 13 11.84 -12.36 -13.85
N PRO A 14 11.97 -11.83 -15.08
CA PRO A 14 12.60 -10.54 -15.32
C PRO A 14 11.94 -9.42 -14.53
N GLY A 15 12.71 -8.37 -14.20
CA GLY A 15 12.21 -7.22 -13.41
C GLY A 15 10.97 -6.56 -14.00
N GLU A 16 10.87 -6.48 -15.32
CA GLU A 16 9.70 -5.91 -16.02
C GLU A 16 8.40 -6.67 -15.72
N ILE A 17 8.47 -8.01 -15.72
CA ILE A 17 7.31 -8.85 -15.43
C ILE A 17 6.96 -8.75 -13.94
N ARG A 18 7.96 -8.68 -13.05
CA ARG A 18 7.72 -8.46 -11.61
C ARG A 18 7.01 -7.13 -11.38
N ASN A 19 7.47 -6.05 -12.02
CA ASN A 19 6.84 -4.73 -11.90
C ASN A 19 5.37 -4.76 -12.35
N ARG A 20 5.04 -5.44 -13.45
CA ARG A 20 3.64 -5.62 -13.87
C ARG A 20 2.82 -6.38 -12.82
N ILE A 21 3.36 -7.45 -12.26
CA ILE A 21 2.70 -8.20 -11.18
C ILE A 21 2.48 -7.31 -9.95
N TYR A 22 3.48 -6.52 -9.57
CA TYR A 22 3.37 -5.61 -8.44
C TYR A 22 2.35 -4.51 -8.69
N ASP A 23 2.28 -3.94 -9.89
CA ASP A 23 1.24 -2.97 -10.24
C ASP A 23 -0.15 -3.59 -10.03
N TYR A 24 -0.39 -4.84 -10.46
CA TYR A 24 -1.66 -5.52 -10.19
C TYR A 24 -1.90 -5.81 -8.70
N ALA A 25 -0.86 -6.20 -7.96
CA ALA A 25 -0.99 -6.60 -6.55
C ALA A 25 -1.15 -5.41 -5.59
N PHE A 26 -0.54 -4.26 -5.90
CA PHE A 26 -0.42 -3.13 -4.99
C PHE A 26 -1.23 -1.89 -5.42
N SER A 27 -1.97 -1.92 -6.52
CA SER A 27 -2.77 -0.78 -7.00
C SER A 27 -4.28 -1.01 -6.97
N GLY A 28 -5.05 0.06 -7.18
CA GLY A 28 -6.49 -0.02 -7.38
C GLY A 28 -7.28 -0.14 -6.08
N HIS A 29 -6.69 0.28 -4.96
CA HIS A 29 -7.36 0.28 -3.67
C HIS A 29 -7.51 1.67 -3.07
N ILE A 30 -8.51 1.80 -2.20
CA ILE A 30 -8.74 2.93 -1.33
C ILE A 30 -8.46 2.48 0.10
N VAL A 31 -7.50 3.13 0.73
CA VAL A 31 -7.13 2.92 2.14
C VAL A 31 -7.95 3.86 3.00
N HIS A 32 -8.78 3.32 3.89
CA HIS A 32 -9.63 4.14 4.76
C HIS A 32 -8.97 4.35 6.12
N VAL A 33 -8.46 5.55 6.34
CA VAL A 33 -7.78 5.96 7.57
C VAL A 33 -8.81 6.53 8.54
N LEU A 34 -9.25 5.69 9.47
CA LEU A 34 -10.34 5.99 10.41
C LEU A 34 -9.86 6.48 11.79
N GLY A 35 -8.56 6.41 12.07
CA GLY A 35 -7.99 6.77 13.36
C GLY A 35 -6.51 6.45 13.45
N PRO A 36 -5.93 6.42 14.66
CA PRO A 36 -4.52 6.10 14.87
C PRO A 36 -4.20 4.59 14.82
N SER A 37 -5.18 3.73 14.59
CA SER A 37 -4.93 2.29 14.41
C SER A 37 -4.13 2.05 13.12
N ARG A 38 -3.36 0.96 13.03
CA ARG A 38 -2.66 0.59 11.79
C ARG A 38 -3.47 -0.37 10.90
N GLU A 39 -4.70 -0.67 11.32
CA GLU A 39 -5.62 -1.55 10.61
C GLU A 39 -6.57 -0.70 9.77
N TYR A 40 -6.02 -0.14 8.69
CA TYR A 40 -6.82 0.61 7.74
C TYR A 40 -7.47 -0.37 6.77
N PRO A 41 -8.80 -0.53 6.80
CA PRO A 41 -9.49 -1.38 5.85
C PRO A 41 -9.29 -0.84 4.44
N MET A 42 -9.16 -1.77 3.49
CA MET A 42 -9.00 -1.45 2.09
C MET A 42 -10.25 -1.82 1.31
N TYR A 43 -10.57 -0.98 0.33
CA TYR A 43 -11.68 -1.15 -0.59
C TYR A 43 -11.15 -1.11 -2.01
N ARG A 44 -11.84 -1.76 -2.94
CA ARG A 44 -11.54 -1.63 -4.37
C ARG A 44 -11.96 -0.24 -4.86
N ALA A 45 -11.08 0.42 -5.59
CA ALA A 45 -11.35 1.76 -6.11
C ALA A 45 -12.49 1.80 -7.15
N THR A 46 -12.79 0.65 -7.78
CA THR A 46 -13.80 0.53 -8.83
C THR A 46 -15.24 0.53 -8.32
N ASP A 47 -15.50 -0.14 -7.20
CA ASP A 47 -16.84 -0.49 -6.75
C ASP A 47 -17.03 -0.38 -5.22
N TRP A 48 -16.02 0.11 -4.50
CA TRP A 48 -16.01 0.22 -3.03
C TRP A 48 -16.27 -1.09 -2.29
N GLN A 49 -16.06 -2.24 -2.95
CA GLN A 49 -16.17 -3.52 -2.27
C GLN A 49 -14.97 -3.73 -1.33
N PRO A 50 -15.18 -4.26 -0.11
CA PRO A 50 -14.10 -4.54 0.82
C PRO A 50 -13.17 -5.60 0.24
N THR A 51 -11.85 -5.41 0.38
CA THR A 51 -10.86 -6.38 -0.14
C THR A 51 -10.68 -7.59 0.77
N GLY A 52 -11.15 -7.51 2.02
CA GLY A 52 -10.94 -8.53 3.06
C GLY A 52 -9.56 -8.47 3.72
N TYR A 53 -8.74 -7.46 3.40
CA TYR A 53 -7.44 -7.22 4.04
C TYR A 53 -7.20 -5.73 4.30
N SER A 54 -6.18 -5.42 5.11
CA SER A 54 -5.83 -4.06 5.50
C SER A 54 -4.48 -3.62 4.90
N LEU A 55 -4.17 -2.33 5.01
CA LEU A 55 -2.88 -1.80 4.56
C LEU A 55 -1.69 -2.48 5.27
N SER A 56 -1.83 -2.85 6.55
CA SER A 56 -0.77 -3.54 7.28
C SER A 56 -0.54 -4.95 6.72
N THR A 57 -1.60 -5.68 6.35
CA THR A 57 -1.49 -6.97 5.65
C THR A 57 -0.73 -6.81 4.33
N LEU A 58 -1.08 -5.80 3.53
CA LEU A 58 -0.41 -5.53 2.26
C LEU A 58 1.07 -5.17 2.47
N ASN A 59 1.38 -4.29 3.43
CA ASN A 59 2.75 -3.94 3.77
C ASN A 59 3.56 -5.14 4.25
N ASN A 60 2.96 -6.04 5.04
CA ASN A 60 3.64 -7.23 5.52
C ASN A 60 4.09 -8.16 4.38
N THR A 61 3.34 -8.23 3.27
CA THR A 61 3.74 -9.01 2.08
C THR A 61 5.07 -8.51 1.47
N THR A 62 5.34 -7.20 1.58
CA THR A 62 6.59 -6.61 1.07
C THR A 62 7.81 -7.00 1.92
N THR A 63 7.61 -7.34 3.19
CA THR A 63 8.70 -7.54 4.15
C THR A 63 9.28 -8.95 4.14
N LEU A 64 8.67 -9.89 3.42
CA LEU A 64 9.06 -11.31 3.40
C LEU A 64 10.45 -11.56 2.79
N CYS A 65 10.87 -10.74 1.82
CA CYS A 65 12.17 -10.88 1.16
C CYS A 65 12.81 -9.51 0.91
N ARG A 66 14.13 -9.39 1.15
CA ARG A 66 14.88 -8.14 0.91
C ARG A 66 14.71 -7.58 -0.51
N GLN A 67 14.66 -8.46 -1.53
CA GLN A 67 14.48 -8.04 -2.92
C GLN A 67 13.06 -7.52 -3.18
N ILE A 68 12.03 -8.25 -2.72
CA ILE A 68 10.64 -7.79 -2.84
C ILE A 68 10.48 -6.46 -2.10
N ARG A 69 11.02 -6.37 -0.88
CA ARG A 69 10.99 -5.13 -0.09
C ARG A 69 11.61 -3.97 -0.85
N SER A 70 12.81 -4.12 -1.41
CA SER A 70 13.45 -3.04 -2.16
C SER A 70 12.67 -2.62 -3.41
N GLU A 71 11.94 -3.56 -4.03
CA GLU A 71 11.15 -3.30 -5.24
C GLU A 71 9.75 -2.74 -4.92
N THR A 72 9.19 -3.00 -3.74
CA THR A 72 7.76 -2.78 -3.46
C THR A 72 7.44 -1.89 -2.27
N VAL A 73 8.43 -1.52 -1.44
CA VAL A 73 8.17 -0.83 -0.15
C VAL A 73 7.35 0.45 -0.25
N LEU A 74 7.40 1.18 -1.38
CA LEU A 74 6.62 2.40 -1.60
C LEU A 74 5.32 2.18 -2.39
N LEU A 75 5.17 1.05 -3.10
CA LEU A 75 4.01 0.82 -3.98
C LEU A 75 2.66 0.88 -3.26
N PRO A 76 2.49 0.36 -2.03
CA PRO A 76 1.26 0.53 -1.28
C PRO A 76 0.85 2.00 -1.06
N LEU A 77 1.83 2.92 -1.02
CA LEU A 77 1.60 4.35 -0.85
C LEU A 77 1.43 5.06 -2.20
N GLU A 78 2.24 4.71 -3.20
CA GLU A 78 2.25 5.37 -4.52
C GLU A 78 1.02 5.04 -5.37
N ARG A 79 0.50 3.83 -5.22
CA ARG A 79 -0.49 3.25 -6.14
C ARG A 79 -1.91 3.16 -5.57
N ASN A 80 -2.13 3.60 -4.33
CA ASN A 80 -3.43 3.57 -3.67
C ASN A 80 -3.85 4.96 -3.21
N GLU A 81 -5.15 5.12 -3.04
CA GLU A 81 -5.76 6.37 -2.61
C GLU A 81 -5.98 6.35 -1.10
N PHE A 82 -5.63 7.44 -0.41
CA PHE A 82 -5.82 7.54 1.03
C PHE A 82 -7.05 8.38 1.34
N MET A 83 -8.08 7.75 1.90
CA MET A 83 -9.29 8.42 2.33
C MET A 83 -9.25 8.64 3.85
N LEU A 84 -9.36 9.90 4.28
CA LEU A 84 -9.32 10.26 5.70
C LEU A 84 -10.16 11.50 6.02
N PRO A 85 -10.67 11.64 7.26
CA PRO A 85 -11.24 12.88 7.70
C PRO A 85 -10.15 13.96 7.84
N PRO A 86 -10.47 15.26 7.60
CA PRO A 86 -9.51 16.35 7.71
C PRO A 86 -8.76 16.40 9.05
N LEU A 87 -9.41 15.99 10.14
CA LEU A 87 -8.84 15.96 11.49
C LEU A 87 -7.65 15.00 11.63
N LEU A 88 -7.53 13.99 10.77
CA LEU A 88 -6.44 13.02 10.79
C LEU A 88 -5.29 13.38 9.84
N LEU A 89 -5.40 14.47 9.08
CA LEU A 89 -4.36 14.87 8.13
C LEU A 89 -3.03 15.17 8.84
N SER A 90 -3.07 15.96 9.92
CA SER A 90 -1.87 16.28 10.70
C SER A 90 -1.23 15.05 11.33
N TYR A 91 -2.05 14.08 11.77
CA TYR A 91 -1.58 12.81 12.29
C TYR A 91 -0.88 11.97 11.21
N LEU A 92 -1.46 11.87 10.01
CA LEU A 92 -0.84 11.17 8.90
C LEU A 92 0.52 11.79 8.53
N LEU A 93 0.58 13.13 8.47
CA LEU A 93 1.80 13.88 8.16
C LEU A 93 2.90 13.73 9.21
N SER A 94 2.56 13.54 10.49
CA SER A 94 3.56 13.35 11.56
C SER A 94 4.01 11.90 11.72
N THR A 95 3.23 10.93 11.24
CA THR A 95 3.50 9.51 11.45
C THR A 95 4.40 8.89 10.38
N LEU A 96 4.36 9.42 9.15
CA LEU A 96 5.09 8.87 8.01
C LEU A 96 6.45 9.53 7.81
N ALA A 97 7.44 8.74 7.41
CA ALA A 97 8.75 9.27 7.03
C ALA A 97 8.63 10.16 5.77
N PRO A 98 9.53 11.15 5.56
CA PRO A 98 9.44 12.06 4.41
C PRO A 98 9.33 11.35 3.06
N GLN A 99 10.08 10.26 2.86
CA GLN A 99 10.02 9.44 1.65
C GLN A 99 8.65 8.78 1.45
N GLN A 100 8.01 8.34 2.54
CA GLN A 100 6.67 7.74 2.50
C GLN A 100 5.61 8.80 2.20
N LEU A 101 5.77 10.02 2.73
CA LEU A 101 4.88 11.13 2.42
C LEU A 101 4.96 11.55 0.95
N HIS A 102 6.17 11.66 0.40
CA HIS A 102 6.35 11.99 -1.02
C HIS A 102 5.85 10.89 -1.96
N ALA A 103 5.81 9.64 -1.48
CA ALA A 103 5.23 8.53 -2.21
C ALA A 103 3.69 8.62 -2.29
N ILE A 104 3.01 9.23 -1.33
CA ILE A 104 1.54 9.38 -1.40
C ILE A 104 1.18 10.38 -2.50
N THR A 105 0.49 9.88 -3.53
CA THR A 105 0.09 10.70 -4.68
C THR A 105 -1.33 11.23 -4.59
N THR A 106 -2.22 10.49 -3.93
CA THR A 106 -3.66 10.78 -3.91
C THR A 106 -4.24 10.69 -2.50
N VAL A 107 -4.82 11.80 -2.05
CA VAL A 107 -5.51 11.91 -0.76
C VAL A 107 -6.93 12.42 -1.00
N ARG A 108 -7.94 11.69 -0.50
CA ARG A 108 -9.33 12.11 -0.48
C ARG A 108 -9.74 12.47 0.94
N LEU A 109 -10.20 13.70 1.12
CA LEU A 109 -10.79 14.14 2.37
C LEU A 109 -12.29 13.87 2.34
N PHE A 110 -12.83 13.32 3.43
CA PHE A 110 -14.27 13.21 3.60
C PHE A 110 -14.73 13.89 4.87
N SER A 111 -15.86 14.56 4.77
CA SER A 111 -16.59 15.08 5.90
C SER A 111 -17.53 13.97 6.37
N ALA A 112 -17.38 13.50 7.61
CA ALA A 112 -18.47 12.75 8.22
C ALA A 112 -19.66 13.74 8.33
N CYS A 113 -20.70 13.51 7.55
CA CYS A 113 -21.99 14.16 7.79
C CYS A 113 -22.52 13.59 9.10
N TRP A 114 -22.62 14.44 10.12
CA TRP A 114 -23.28 14.15 11.40
C TRP A 114 -24.79 14.29 11.24
#